data_AF-A0A518LJY9-F1
#
_entry.id   AF-A0A518LJY9-F1
#
_cell.length_a   1.000
_cell.length_b   1.000
_cell.length_c   1.000
_cell.angle_alpha   90.00
_cell.angle_beta   90.00
_cell.angle_gamma   90.00
#
_symmetry.space_group_name_H-M   'P 1'
#
loop_
_entity.id
_entity.type
_entity.pdbx_description
1 polymer ?
#
loop_
_entity_poly.entity_id
_entity_poly.type
_entity_poly.pdbx_seq_one_letter_code
_entity_poly.pdbx_strand_id
1 'polypeptide(L)' 'MMIELNREDLAILKTLVKERINELGPEIRHTRTPAFHDDLKSLRATLRRLFEQLESAAVAKL' A
#
# COMPACT_ATOMS: atom_id res chain seq x y z
N MET A 1 10.25 -12.24 -11.84
CA MET A 1 9.74 -11.36 -12.90
C MET A 1 9.97 -9.93 -12.43
N MET A 2 10.81 -9.15 -13.12
CA MET A 2 11.00 -7.72 -12.83
C MET A 2 9.98 -6.93 -13.63
N ILE A 3 9.20 -6.08 -12.96
CA ILE A 3 8.28 -5.15 -13.61
C ILE A 3 9.01 -3.81 -13.70
N GLU A 4 9.19 -3.29 -14.90
CA GLU A 4 9.71 -1.94 -15.10
C GLU A 4 8.55 -0.96 -15.07
N LEU A 5 8.53 -0.08 -14.07
CA LEU A 5 7.54 0.98 -13.97
C LEU A 5 8.13 2.27 -14.56
N ASN A 6 7.38 2.91 -15.45
CA ASN A 6 7.65 4.29 -15.85
C ASN A 6 7.22 5.25 -14.73
N ARG A 7 7.52 6.55 -14.87
CA ARG A 7 7.22 7.55 -13.83
C ARG A 7 5.72 7.73 -13.60
N GLU A 8 4.91 7.63 -14.65
CA GLU A 8 3.46 7.76 -14.59
C GLU A 8 2.84 6.56 -13.86
N ASP A 9 3.21 5.34 -14.26
CA ASP A 9 2.76 4.10 -13.61
C ASP A 9 3.16 4.08 -12.13
N LEU A 10 4.38 4.54 -11.81
CA LEU A 10 4.84 4.65 -10.43
C LEU A 10 4.01 5.65 -9.63
N ALA A 11 3.66 6.80 -10.21
CA ALA A 11 2.81 7.80 -9.56
C ALA A 11 1.38 7.28 -9.35
N ILE A 12 0.81 6.59 -10.35
CA ILE A 12 -0.50 5.95 -10.25
C ILE A 12 -0.50 4.90 -9.14
N LEU A 13 0.48 4.00 -9.12
CA LEU A 13 0.60 2.95 -8.10
C LEU A 13 0.75 3.53 -6.70
N LYS A 14 1.56 4.58 -6.52
CA LYS A 14 1.68 5.27 -5.23
C LYS A 14 0.34 5.82 -4.76
N THR A 15 -0.42 6.46 -5.64
CA THR A 15 -1.74 6.99 -5.33
C THR A 15 -2.70 5.87 -4.91
N LEU A 16 -2.82 4.82 -5.72
CA LEU A 16 -3.71 3.68 -5.45
C LEU A 16 -3.39 2.98 -4.14
N VAL A 17 -2.09 2.72 -3.87
CA VAL A 17 -1.65 2.08 -2.62
C VAL A 17 -1.96 2.98 -1.42
N LYS A 18 -1.73 4.29 -1.54
CA LYS A 18 -2.01 5.26 -0.47
C LYS A 18 -3.51 5.36 -0.18
N GLU A 19 -4.35 5.41 -1.21
CA GLU A 19 -5.81 5.41 -1.08
C GLU A 19 -6.28 4.15 -0.36
N ARG A 20 -5.82 2.97 -0.78
CA ARG A 20 -6.20 1.71 -0.12
C ARG A 20 -5.76 1.64 1.35
N ILE A 21 -4.56 2.14 1.68
CA ILE A 21 -4.11 2.25 3.09
C ILE A 21 -5.07 3.12 3.92
N ASN A 22 -5.59 4.20 3.34
CA ASN A 22 -6.50 5.12 4.01
C ASN A 22 -7.88 4.48 4.22
N GLU A 23 -8.40 3.74 3.24
CA GLU A 23 -9.66 3.00 3.34
C GLU A 23 -9.63 1.90 4.41
N LEU A 24 -8.49 1.21 4.55
CA LEU A 24 -8.32 0.17 5.56
C LEU A 24 -8.39 0.72 7.00
N GLY A 25 -8.12 2.01 7.21
CA GLY A 25 -8.20 2.62 8.55
C GLY A 25 -9.61 2.52 9.16
N PRO A 26 -10.64 3.10 8.51
CA PRO A 26 -12.03 2.89 8.86
C PRO A 26 -12.44 1.41 8.91
N GLU A 27 -12.06 0.61 7.90
CA GLU A 27 -12.45 -0.80 7.80
C GLU A 27 -11.99 -1.61 9.02
N ILE A 28 -10.74 -1.42 9.46
CA ILE A 28 -10.19 -2.02 10.68
C ILE A 28 -10.99 -1.55 11.91
N ARG A 29 -11.27 -0.25 12.05
CA ARG A 29 -12.01 0.29 13.21
C ARG A 29 -13.42 -0.27 13.33
N HIS A 30 -14.07 -0.60 12.21
CA HIS A 30 -15.45 -1.10 12.20
C HIS A 30 -15.54 -2.63 12.22
N THR A 31 -14.43 -3.34 12.02
CA THR A 31 -14.40 -4.81 12.01
C THR A 31 -14.43 -5.37 13.44
N ARG A 32 -15.46 -6.17 13.74
CA ARG A 32 -15.64 -6.83 15.04
C ARG A 32 -15.12 -8.26 15.10
N THR A 33 -14.90 -8.89 13.95
CA THR A 33 -14.39 -10.25 13.84
C THR A 33 -12.87 -10.24 14.04
N PRO A 34 -12.32 -10.87 15.11
CA PRO A 34 -10.89 -10.75 15.43
C PRO A 34 -9.95 -11.22 14.32
N ALA A 35 -10.22 -12.39 13.74
CA ALA A 35 -9.41 -12.94 12.65
C ALA A 35 -9.38 -11.99 11.43
N PHE A 36 -10.54 -11.50 11.01
CA PHE A 36 -10.62 -10.56 9.88
C PHE A 36 -9.97 -9.20 10.19
N HIS A 37 -10.08 -8.73 11.44
CA HIS A 37 -9.41 -7.51 11.87
C HIS A 37 -7.87 -7.65 11.80
N ASP A 38 -7.32 -8.81 12.18
CA ASP A 38 -5.89 -9.07 12.10
C ASP A 38 -5.42 -9.22 10.65
N ASP A 39 -6.23 -9.82 9.78
CA ASP A 39 -5.99 -9.86 8.34
C ASP A 39 -5.91 -8.45 7.74
N LEU A 40 -6.86 -7.57 8.08
CA LEU A 40 -6.87 -6.18 7.62
C LEU A 40 -5.65 -5.40 8.11
N LYS A 41 -5.20 -5.63 9.37
CA LYS A 41 -3.97 -5.04 9.89
C LYS A 41 -2.74 -5.53 9.12
N SER A 42 -2.66 -6.83 8.84
CA SER A 42 -1.57 -7.43 8.08
C SER A 42 -1.49 -6.88 6.65
N LEU A 43 -2.66 -6.78 5.99
CA LEU A 43 -2.78 -6.17 4.67
C LEU A 43 -2.31 -4.71 4.68
N ARG A 44 -2.76 -3.91 5.65
CA ARG A 44 -2.35 -2.50 5.78
C ARG A 44 -0.84 -2.36 6.01
N ALA A 45 -0.25 -3.25 6.79
CA ALA A 45 1.20 -3.26 7.02
C ALA A 45 1.97 -3.61 5.73
N THR A 46 1.49 -4.59 4.97
CA THR A 46 2.07 -4.98 3.68
C THR A 46 2.01 -3.83 2.68
N LEU A 47 0.88 -3.15 2.55
CA LEU A 47 0.71 -2.01 1.65
C LEU A 47 1.61 -0.83 2.04
N ARG A 48 1.81 -0.57 3.34
CA ARG A 48 2.75 0.46 3.80
C ARG A 48 4.18 0.17 3.37
N ARG A 49 4.65 -1.08 3.54
CA ARG A 49 5.98 -1.50 3.08
C ARG A 49 6.11 -1.35 1.56
N LEU A 50 5.08 -1.74 0.81
CA LEU A 50 5.06 -1.54 -0.63
C LEU A 50 5.17 -0.06 -0.99
N PHE A 51 4.42 0.82 -0.33
CA PHE A 51 4.47 2.25 -0.57
C PHE A 51 5.88 2.83 -0.30
N GLU A 52 6.52 2.43 0.80
CA GLU A 52 7.89 2.83 1.13
C GLU A 52 8.91 2.36 0.07
N GLN A 53 8.72 1.16 -0.47
CA GLN A 53 9.53 0.66 -1.58
C GLN A 53 9.32 1.46 -2.87
N LEU A 54 8.08 1.83 -3.18
CA LEU A 54 7.76 2.67 -4.35
C LEU A 54 8.33 4.09 -4.22
N GLU A 55 8.31 4.68 -3.02
CA GLU A 55 8.98 5.95 -2.72
C GLU A 55 10.50 5.85 -2.95
N SER A 56 11.12 4.78 -2.45
CA SER A 56 12.57 4.57 -2.58
C SER A 56 13.00 4.30 -4.02
N ALA A 57 12.17 3.58 -4.79
CA ALA A 57 12.40 3.32 -6.21
C ALA A 57 12.34 4.60 -7.07
N ALA A 58 11.55 5.60 -6.65
CA ALA A 58 11.52 6.89 -7.32
C ALA A 58 12.83 7.68 -7.11
N VAL A 59 13.42 7.59 -5.93
CA VAL A 59 14.68 8.30 -5.58
C VAL A 59 15.89 7.70 -6.29
N ALA A 60 15.91 6.37 -6.49
CA ALA A 60 17.05 5.68 -7.11
C ALA A 60 17.14 5.82 -8.65
N LYS A 61 16.10 6.36 -9.32
CA LYS A 61 16.04 6.58 -10.78
C LYS A 61 16.09 8.07 -11.17
N LEU A 62 16.48 8.96 -10.25
CA LEU A 62 16.77 10.38 -10.49
C LEU A 62 18.29 10.60 -10.54
#